data_AF-A0A2V6XE82-F1
#
_entry.id   AF-A0A2V6XE82-F1
#
_cell.length_a   1.000
_cell.length_b   1.000
_cell.length_c   1.000
_cell.angle_alpha   90.00
_cell.angle_beta   90.00
_cell.angle_gamma   90.00
#
_symmetry.space_group_name_H-M   'P 1'
#
loop_
_entity.id
_entity.type
_entity.pdbx_description
1 polymer ?
#
loop_
_entity_poly.entity_id
_entity_poly.type
_entity_poly.pdbx_seq_one_letter_code
_entity_poly.pdbx_strand_id
1 'polypeptide(L)'
;YTFDATPKRGWWFDDQKLAYPIWEECRKLGIKNVGVHKGIPFGQFMARYAHPEDLDAVADDFLDLNFIAFHSAWPYQGELAALKGFKPQRKNLYSEVGSTFAATVTNRPLECAHVLGTLLRDLGTDYVMWGTDSALWGNPQWQIDAFRKFRIPDQLVDGHGYPQLTDEVKAKVFGLNAARLWNLKTMAQLPEDKPRVVAV
;
A
#
# COMPACT_ATOMS: atom_id res chain seq x y z
N TYR A 1 -1.29 -7.68 14.76
CA TYR A 1 -2.57 -8.33 14.45
C TYR A 1 -3.44 -8.39 15.69
N THR A 2 -4.73 -8.08 15.55
CA THR A 2 -5.67 -7.98 16.65
C THR A 2 -6.66 -9.14 16.57
N PHE A 3 -6.28 -10.26 17.18
CA PHE A 3 -7.09 -11.47 17.21
C PHE A 3 -8.09 -11.42 18.36
N ASP A 4 -9.30 -11.92 18.09
CA ASP A 4 -10.32 -12.21 19.10
C ASP A 4 -9.81 -13.11 20.25
N ALA A 5 -8.81 -13.95 19.97
CA ALA A 5 -8.20 -14.89 20.89
C ALA A 5 -7.28 -14.24 21.94
N THR A 6 -6.99 -12.93 21.84
CA THR A 6 -6.13 -12.23 22.82
C THR A 6 -6.96 -11.41 23.82
N PRO A 7 -6.62 -11.36 25.12
CA PRO A 7 -7.37 -10.59 26.11
C PRO A 7 -7.49 -9.10 25.78
N LYS A 8 -6.44 -8.53 25.17
CA LYS A 8 -6.38 -7.09 24.82
C LYS A 8 -7.34 -6.73 23.68
N ARG A 9 -7.78 -7.71 22.87
CA ARG A 9 -8.75 -7.53 21.77
C ARG A 9 -8.49 -6.28 20.92
N GLY A 10 -7.23 -6.07 20.54
CA GLY A 10 -6.78 -5.01 19.63
C GLY A 10 -6.42 -3.65 20.22
N TRP A 11 -6.04 -2.72 19.34
CA TRP A 11 -5.68 -1.33 19.65
C TRP A 11 -5.86 -0.47 18.40
N TRP A 12 -6.10 0.83 18.61
CA TRP A 12 -6.21 1.81 17.53
C TRP A 12 -4.85 2.41 17.20
N PHE A 13 -4.58 2.60 15.92
CA PHE A 13 -3.30 3.09 15.44
C PHE A 13 -3.02 4.56 15.83
N ASP A 14 -4.06 5.29 16.20
CA ASP A 14 -4.02 6.65 16.75
C ASP A 14 -4.18 6.72 18.29
N ASP A 15 -4.11 5.58 19.00
CA ASP A 15 -4.23 5.56 20.46
C ASP A 15 -3.06 6.33 21.10
N GLN A 16 -3.35 7.49 21.69
CA GLN A 16 -2.32 8.36 22.27
C GLN A 16 -1.56 7.73 23.45
N LYS A 17 -2.11 6.71 24.11
CA LYS A 17 -1.48 6.04 25.25
C LYS A 17 -0.72 4.79 24.82
N LEU A 18 -1.22 4.06 23.82
CA LEU A 18 -0.65 2.79 23.38
C LEU A 18 0.20 2.91 22.11
N ALA A 19 -0.25 3.69 21.14
CA ALA A 19 0.36 3.83 19.81
C ALA A 19 1.40 4.96 19.77
N TYR A 20 1.04 6.16 20.21
CA TYR A 20 1.89 7.35 20.05
C TYR A 20 3.28 7.20 20.70
N PRO A 21 3.44 6.55 21.86
CA PRO A 21 4.77 6.27 22.40
C PRO A 21 5.67 5.46 21.43
N ILE A 22 5.09 4.60 20.60
CA ILE A 22 5.82 3.82 19.58
C ILE A 22 6.27 4.74 18.44
N TRP A 23 5.40 5.64 17.98
CA TRP A 23 5.73 6.61 16.91
C TRP A 23 6.82 7.58 17.34
N GLU A 24 6.73 8.09 18.57
CA GLU A 24 7.80 8.92 19.15
C GLU A 24 9.12 8.16 19.28
N GLU A 25 9.09 6.87 19.60
CA GLU A 25 10.30 6.05 19.61
C GLU A 25 10.84 5.80 18.20
N CYS A 26 9.99 5.59 17.20
CA CYS A 26 10.38 5.55 15.79
C CYS A 26 11.13 6.82 15.38
N ARG A 27 10.63 8.01 15.78
CA ARG A 27 11.29 9.29 15.52
C ARG A 27 12.68 9.35 16.14
N LYS A 28 12.82 8.99 17.42
CA LYS A 28 14.13 8.98 18.12
C LYS A 28 15.13 8.03 17.47
N LEU A 29 14.66 6.87 17.00
CA LEU A 29 15.48 5.86 16.34
C LEU A 29 15.74 6.17 14.86
N GLY A 30 15.14 7.23 14.30
CA GLY A 30 15.24 7.57 12.88
C GLY A 30 14.49 6.62 11.95
N ILE A 31 13.55 5.82 12.47
CA ILE A 31 12.66 4.96 11.68
C ILE A 31 11.53 5.82 11.14
N LYS A 32 11.54 6.06 9.82
CA LYS A 32 10.56 6.94 9.16
C LYS A 32 9.37 6.22 8.57
N ASN A 33 9.53 4.96 8.17
CA ASN A 33 8.51 4.26 7.37
C ASN A 33 7.86 3.17 8.23
N VAL A 34 6.56 3.30 8.47
CA VAL A 34 5.76 2.41 9.31
C VAL A 34 4.71 1.71 8.46
N GLY A 35 4.83 0.39 8.35
CA GLY A 35 3.82 -0.45 7.76
C GLY A 35 2.80 -0.93 8.77
N VAL A 36 1.52 -0.94 8.40
CA VAL A 36 0.43 -1.42 9.26
C VAL A 36 -0.57 -2.24 8.49
N HIS A 37 -1.03 -3.34 9.11
CA HIS A 37 -2.11 -4.14 8.57
C HIS A 37 -3.44 -3.37 8.59
N LYS A 38 -4.02 -3.08 7.43
CA LYS A 38 -5.30 -2.43 7.20
C LYS A 38 -6.08 -3.13 6.11
N GLY A 39 -7.36 -3.40 6.38
CA GLY A 39 -8.23 -4.22 5.57
C GLY A 39 -8.06 -5.70 5.88
N ILE A 40 -8.59 -6.53 5.00
CA ILE A 40 -8.55 -7.99 5.01
C ILE A 40 -8.67 -8.56 6.43
N PRO A 41 -9.81 -8.38 7.11
CA PRO A 41 -10.01 -8.90 8.46
C PRO A 41 -10.19 -10.42 8.40
N PHE A 42 -9.09 -11.13 8.16
CA PHE A 42 -9.07 -12.58 8.03
C PHE A 42 -9.56 -13.27 9.31
N GLY A 43 -10.60 -14.09 9.18
CA GLY A 43 -11.07 -15.00 10.24
C GLY A 43 -11.30 -14.29 11.58
N GLN A 44 -10.35 -14.47 12.49
CA GLN A 44 -10.36 -13.96 13.87
C GLN A 44 -9.94 -12.49 14.02
N PHE A 45 -9.60 -11.81 12.94
CA PHE A 45 -9.23 -10.40 12.98
C PHE A 45 -10.46 -9.56 13.26
N MET A 46 -10.38 -8.74 14.29
CA MET A 46 -11.45 -7.78 14.59
C MET A 46 -11.44 -6.66 13.55
N ALA A 47 -12.46 -6.64 12.68
CA ALA A 47 -12.57 -5.70 11.56
C ALA A 47 -12.35 -4.23 11.93
N ARG A 48 -12.83 -3.81 13.11
CA ARG A 48 -12.67 -2.42 13.59
C ARG A 48 -11.21 -1.96 13.65
N TYR A 49 -10.25 -2.82 14.01
CA TYR A 49 -8.83 -2.40 14.09
C TYR A 49 -8.08 -2.59 12.78
N ALA A 50 -8.67 -3.34 11.84
CA ALA A 50 -8.21 -3.39 10.46
C ALA A 50 -8.75 -2.22 9.63
N HIS A 51 -9.79 -1.52 10.09
CA HIS A 51 -10.36 -0.35 9.43
C HIS A 51 -9.32 0.79 9.34
N PRO A 52 -9.30 1.60 8.26
CA PRO A 52 -8.29 2.64 8.08
C PRO A 52 -8.56 3.94 8.84
N GLU A 53 -9.68 4.08 9.55
CA GLU A 53 -10.09 5.36 10.18
C GLU A 53 -9.04 5.95 11.13
N ASP A 54 -8.35 5.09 11.87
CA ASP A 54 -7.30 5.48 12.83
C ASP A 54 -5.98 5.92 12.15
N LEU A 55 -5.92 5.92 10.82
CA LEU A 55 -4.87 6.60 10.08
C LEU A 55 -5.13 8.10 9.92
N ASP A 56 -6.34 8.59 10.25
CA ASP A 56 -6.66 9.99 10.02
C ASP A 56 -5.89 10.92 10.96
N ALA A 57 -5.97 10.70 12.27
CA ALA A 57 -5.26 11.53 13.25
C ALA A 57 -3.75 11.35 13.16
N VAL A 58 -3.26 10.10 13.08
CA VAL A 58 -1.82 9.82 13.08
C VAL A 58 -1.09 10.48 11.91
N ALA A 59 -1.72 10.54 10.74
CA ALA A 59 -1.10 11.09 9.54
C ALA A 59 -1.00 12.62 9.61
N ASP A 60 -1.85 13.29 10.40
CA ASP A 60 -1.77 14.73 10.64
C ASP A 60 -0.85 15.06 11.83
N ASP A 61 -0.77 14.19 12.83
CA ASP A 61 0.06 14.38 14.04
C ASP A 61 1.55 14.07 13.81
N PHE A 62 1.88 13.16 12.89
CA PHE A 62 3.25 12.70 12.61
C PHE A 62 3.66 12.94 11.14
N LEU A 63 3.75 14.21 10.74
CA LEU A 63 4.06 14.62 9.37
C LEU A 63 5.46 14.20 8.87
N ASP A 64 6.37 13.85 9.78
CA ASP A 64 7.74 13.41 9.49
C ASP A 64 7.90 11.88 9.41
N LEU A 65 6.85 11.12 9.74
CA LEU A 65 6.75 9.68 9.53
C LEU A 65 5.89 9.40 8.31
N ASN A 66 6.10 8.25 7.67
CA ASN A 66 5.31 7.72 6.57
C ASN A 66 4.54 6.48 7.04
N PHE A 67 3.24 6.44 6.76
CA PHE A 67 2.34 5.34 7.09
C PHE A 67 1.89 4.60 5.85
N ILE A 68 2.07 3.28 5.86
CA ILE A 68 1.81 2.40 4.72
C ILE A 68 0.72 1.41 5.11
N ALA A 69 -0.45 1.53 4.50
CA ALA A 69 -1.57 0.62 4.69
C ALA A 69 -1.38 -0.67 3.87
N PHE A 70 -0.82 -1.70 4.51
CA PHE A 70 -0.81 -3.08 4.00
C PHE A 70 -2.17 -3.70 4.36
N HIS A 71 -3.20 -3.82 3.53
CA HIS A 71 -3.22 -4.07 2.11
C HIS A 71 -4.31 -3.18 1.52
N SER A 72 -3.98 -1.89 1.38
CA SER A 72 -4.86 -0.86 0.84
C SER A 72 -6.24 -0.75 1.50
N ALA A 73 -6.34 -1.18 2.76
CA ALA A 73 -7.58 -1.22 3.52
C ALA A 73 -8.72 -2.05 2.90
N TRP A 74 -8.50 -2.89 1.89
CA TRP A 74 -9.58 -3.63 1.21
C TRP A 74 -10.44 -4.46 2.19
N PRO A 75 -11.78 -4.37 2.19
CA PRO A 75 -12.65 -3.73 1.19
C PRO A 75 -12.99 -2.25 1.45
N TYR A 76 -12.31 -1.58 2.39
CA TYR A 76 -12.48 -0.18 2.77
C TYR A 76 -11.52 0.78 2.02
N GLN A 77 -10.97 0.37 0.87
CA GLN A 77 -9.98 1.16 0.12
C GLN A 77 -10.46 2.57 -0.26
N GLY A 78 -11.77 2.76 -0.46
CA GLY A 78 -12.35 4.08 -0.75
C GLY A 78 -12.23 5.04 0.43
N GLU A 79 -12.34 4.53 1.65
CA GLU A 79 -12.19 5.32 2.87
C GLU A 79 -10.73 5.71 3.09
N LEU A 80 -9.80 4.74 2.93
CA LEU A 80 -8.36 5.03 2.92
C LEU A 80 -7.99 6.09 1.87
N ALA A 81 -8.53 5.97 0.65
CA ALA A 81 -8.36 6.94 -0.42
C ALA A 81 -8.85 8.35 -0.01
N ALA A 82 -10.03 8.44 0.60
CA ALA A 82 -10.63 9.71 1.04
C ALA A 82 -9.78 10.41 2.12
N LEU A 83 -9.10 9.66 3.00
CA LEU A 83 -8.21 10.21 4.03
C LEU A 83 -7.08 11.07 3.44
N LYS A 84 -6.71 10.86 2.18
CA LYS A 84 -5.72 11.69 1.47
C LYS A 84 -6.32 12.55 0.37
N GLY A 85 -7.32 12.07 -0.37
CA GLY A 85 -7.89 12.76 -1.53
C GLY A 85 -8.45 14.15 -1.20
N PHE A 86 -8.98 14.33 0.00
CA PHE A 86 -9.48 15.63 0.48
C PHE A 86 -8.45 16.44 1.29
N LYS A 87 -7.25 15.90 1.50
CA LYS A 87 -6.17 16.49 2.31
C LYS A 87 -4.87 16.53 1.49
N PRO A 88 -4.76 17.40 0.46
CA PRO A 88 -3.60 17.42 -0.44
C PRO A 88 -2.26 17.71 0.25
N GLN A 89 -2.28 18.34 1.44
CA GLN A 89 -1.11 18.54 2.29
C GLN A 89 -0.53 17.24 2.85
N ARG A 90 -1.34 16.16 2.93
CA ARG A 90 -0.92 14.86 3.44
C ARG A 90 -0.03 14.17 2.40
N LYS A 91 1.27 14.12 2.69
CA LYS A 91 2.32 13.54 1.81
C LYS A 91 2.96 12.29 2.41
N ASN A 92 2.37 11.74 3.46
CA ASN A 92 2.91 10.68 4.28
C ASN A 92 1.99 9.45 4.41
N LEU A 93 0.90 9.38 3.66
CA LEU A 93 -0.02 8.24 3.66
C LEU A 93 0.05 7.48 2.34
N TYR A 94 0.38 6.19 2.43
CA TYR A 94 0.62 5.29 1.31
C TYR A 94 -0.27 4.05 1.42
N SER A 95 -0.55 3.42 0.28
CA SER A 95 -1.18 2.10 0.23
C SER A 95 -0.23 1.06 -0.36
N GLU A 96 -0.42 -0.20 0.00
CA GLU A 96 0.20 -1.33 -0.68
C GLU A 96 -0.86 -2.32 -1.15
N VAL A 97 -0.70 -2.86 -2.36
CA VAL A 97 -1.77 -3.56 -3.07
C VAL A 97 -1.68 -5.08 -3.11
N GLY A 98 -0.66 -5.73 -2.56
CA GLY A 98 -0.34 -7.14 -2.79
C GLY A 98 -1.48 -8.11 -2.51
N SER A 99 -1.85 -8.31 -1.25
CA SER A 99 -2.96 -9.22 -0.92
C SER A 99 -4.29 -8.79 -1.52
N THR A 100 -4.53 -7.48 -1.64
CA THR A 100 -5.72 -6.93 -2.31
C THR A 100 -5.80 -7.34 -3.78
N PHE A 101 -4.69 -7.18 -4.49
CA PHE A 101 -4.55 -7.50 -5.90
C PHE A 101 -4.66 -9.01 -6.10
N ALA A 102 -3.94 -9.79 -5.29
CA ALA A 102 -3.98 -11.24 -5.34
C ALA A 102 -5.39 -11.80 -5.10
N ALA A 103 -6.15 -11.22 -4.16
CA ALA A 103 -7.51 -11.64 -3.84
C ALA A 103 -8.55 -11.28 -4.94
N THR A 104 -8.27 -10.28 -5.77
CA THR A 104 -9.25 -9.72 -6.71
C THR A 104 -8.93 -9.97 -8.18
N VAL A 105 -7.66 -9.96 -8.60
CA VAL A 105 -7.29 -9.92 -10.03
C VAL A 105 -7.86 -11.08 -10.85
N THR A 106 -7.86 -12.30 -10.32
CA THR A 106 -8.31 -13.49 -11.05
C THR A 106 -9.82 -13.69 -11.00
N ASN A 107 -10.41 -13.55 -9.81
CA ASN A 107 -11.80 -13.94 -9.56
C ASN A 107 -12.78 -12.76 -9.62
N ARG A 108 -12.30 -11.52 -9.44
CA ARG A 108 -13.10 -10.29 -9.40
C ARG A 108 -12.38 -9.14 -10.14
N PRO A 109 -12.02 -9.30 -11.42
CA PRO A 109 -11.18 -8.34 -12.14
C PRO A 109 -11.78 -6.93 -12.25
N LEU A 110 -13.12 -6.80 -12.33
CA LEU A 110 -13.77 -5.48 -12.30
C LEU A 110 -13.62 -4.80 -10.93
N GLU A 111 -13.75 -5.56 -9.84
CA GLU A 111 -13.48 -5.03 -8.50
C GLU A 111 -12.01 -4.62 -8.38
N CYS A 112 -11.08 -5.45 -8.87
CA CYS A 112 -9.65 -5.13 -8.91
C CYS A 112 -9.40 -3.79 -9.63
N ALA A 113 -10.08 -3.56 -10.75
CA ALA A 113 -10.00 -2.30 -11.50
C ALA A 113 -10.54 -1.11 -10.70
N HIS A 114 -11.67 -1.26 -10.00
CA HIS A 114 -12.20 -0.20 -9.12
C HIS A 114 -11.29 0.10 -7.93
N VAL A 115 -10.72 -0.92 -7.29
CA VAL A 115 -9.77 -0.76 -6.18
C VAL A 115 -8.56 0.03 -6.65
N LEU A 116 -7.86 -0.46 -7.69
CA LEU A 116 -6.65 0.19 -8.20
C LEU A 116 -6.96 1.60 -8.72
N GLY A 117 -8.05 1.77 -9.47
CA GLY A 117 -8.47 3.06 -10.01
C GLY A 117 -8.74 4.10 -8.92
N THR A 118 -9.44 3.71 -7.85
CA THR A 118 -9.74 4.58 -6.71
C THR A 118 -8.45 5.00 -5.99
N LEU A 119 -7.58 4.05 -5.66
CA LEU A 119 -6.31 4.34 -4.97
C LEU A 119 -5.41 5.27 -5.81
N LEU A 120 -5.25 4.98 -7.10
CA LEU A 120 -4.41 5.78 -7.99
C LEU A 120 -4.93 7.20 -8.19
N ARG A 121 -6.26 7.36 -8.26
CA ARG A 121 -6.90 8.68 -8.43
C ARG A 121 -6.79 9.52 -7.15
N ASP A 122 -7.14 8.93 -6.01
CA ASP A 122 -7.41 9.71 -4.79
C ASP A 122 -6.21 9.77 -3.83
N LEU A 123 -5.39 8.72 -3.76
CA LEU A 123 -4.09 8.82 -3.09
C LEU A 123 -3.07 9.52 -4.00
N GLY A 124 -3.18 9.28 -5.31
CA GLY A 124 -2.21 9.68 -6.32
C GLY A 124 -1.22 8.56 -6.65
N THR A 125 -0.77 8.54 -7.90
CA THR A 125 0.09 7.47 -8.44
C THR A 125 1.42 7.30 -7.70
N ASP A 126 1.91 8.33 -7.00
CA ASP A 126 3.14 8.29 -6.21
C ASP A 126 2.95 7.66 -4.81
N TYR A 127 1.71 7.34 -4.42
CA TYR A 127 1.36 6.88 -3.07
C TYR A 127 0.83 5.44 -3.03
N VAL A 128 0.73 4.79 -4.19
CA VAL A 128 0.32 3.39 -4.32
C VAL A 128 1.57 2.53 -4.54
N MET A 129 1.79 1.53 -3.70
CA MET A 129 2.96 0.67 -3.72
C MET A 129 2.61 -0.79 -4.01
N TRP A 130 3.58 -1.49 -4.59
CA TRP A 130 3.52 -2.93 -4.76
C TRP A 130 4.01 -3.68 -3.53
N GLY A 131 3.39 -4.82 -3.30
CA GLY A 131 3.91 -5.92 -2.51
C GLY A 131 3.20 -7.18 -2.98
N THR A 132 3.55 -8.32 -2.40
CA THR A 132 3.06 -9.62 -2.89
C THR A 132 2.37 -10.46 -1.82
N ASP A 133 2.68 -10.15 -0.55
CA ASP A 133 2.33 -10.97 0.60
C ASP A 133 2.57 -12.48 0.35
N SER A 134 3.74 -12.78 -0.24
CA SER A 134 4.11 -14.13 -0.70
C SER A 134 4.15 -15.19 0.39
N ALA A 135 4.20 -14.77 1.66
CA ALA A 135 4.02 -15.69 2.78
C ALA A 135 2.64 -16.38 2.73
N LEU A 136 1.62 -15.68 2.23
CA LEU A 136 0.26 -16.19 2.05
C LEU A 136 0.02 -16.72 0.63
N TRP A 137 0.53 -16.02 -0.39
CA TRP A 137 0.20 -16.30 -1.79
C TRP A 137 1.24 -17.13 -2.56
N GLY A 138 2.29 -17.58 -1.88
CA GLY A 138 3.38 -18.35 -2.47
C GLY A 138 4.24 -17.54 -3.43
N ASN A 139 4.75 -18.19 -4.47
CA ASN A 139 5.65 -17.59 -5.45
C ASN A 139 5.04 -16.30 -6.05
N PRO A 140 5.72 -15.14 -5.98
CA PRO A 140 5.17 -13.86 -6.45
C PRO A 140 5.05 -13.73 -7.98
N GLN A 141 5.68 -14.60 -8.77
CA GLN A 141 5.80 -14.44 -10.23
C GLN A 141 4.44 -14.30 -10.92
N TRP A 142 3.44 -15.07 -10.49
CA TRP A 142 2.10 -15.01 -11.08
C TRP A 142 1.43 -13.64 -10.87
N GLN A 143 1.63 -13.02 -9.70
CA GLN A 143 1.09 -11.68 -9.41
C GLN A 143 1.79 -10.62 -10.25
N ILE A 144 3.11 -10.73 -10.39
CA ILE A 144 3.92 -9.83 -11.21
C ILE A 144 3.45 -9.90 -12.67
N ASP A 145 3.31 -11.10 -13.22
CA ASP A 145 2.85 -11.29 -14.60
C ASP A 145 1.44 -10.77 -14.81
N ALA A 146 0.54 -10.99 -13.84
CA ALA A 146 -0.82 -10.48 -13.87
C ALA A 146 -0.84 -8.95 -13.87
N PHE A 147 -0.14 -8.28 -12.95
CA PHE A 147 -0.14 -6.81 -12.86
C PHE A 147 0.51 -6.15 -14.09
N ARG A 148 1.57 -6.76 -14.66
CA ARG A 148 2.17 -6.30 -15.92
C ARG A 148 1.16 -6.28 -17.07
N LYS A 149 0.27 -7.28 -17.14
CA LYS A 149 -0.75 -7.42 -18.19
C LYS A 149 -2.03 -6.65 -17.88
N PHE A 150 -2.32 -6.43 -16.61
CA PHE A 150 -3.58 -5.82 -16.17
C PHE A 150 -3.73 -4.41 -16.74
N ARG A 151 -4.96 -4.08 -17.13
CA ARG A 151 -5.39 -2.76 -17.57
C ARG A 151 -6.73 -2.47 -16.94
N ILE A 152 -6.95 -1.22 -16.55
CA ILE A 152 -8.28 -0.77 -16.15
C ILE A 152 -9.11 -0.65 -17.44
N PRO A 153 -10.31 -1.25 -17.51
CA PRO A 153 -11.18 -1.12 -18.68
C PRO A 153 -11.45 0.35 -19.02
N ASP A 154 -11.43 0.71 -20.30
CA ASP A 154 -11.56 2.11 -20.75
C ASP A 154 -12.88 2.74 -20.27
N GLN A 155 -13.97 1.97 -20.19
CA GLN A 155 -15.23 2.43 -19.60
C GLN A 155 -15.08 2.93 -18.16
N LEU A 156 -14.21 2.30 -17.35
CA LEU A 156 -13.98 2.74 -15.98
C LEU A 156 -13.04 3.94 -15.91
N VAL A 157 -12.10 4.05 -16.86
CA VAL A 157 -11.28 5.25 -17.03
C VAL A 157 -12.18 6.44 -17.35
N ASP A 158 -13.04 6.32 -18.36
CA ASP A 158 -13.93 7.40 -18.83
C ASP A 158 -15.04 7.72 -17.81
N GLY A 159 -15.65 6.68 -17.23
CA GLY A 159 -16.79 6.84 -16.33
C GLY A 159 -16.45 7.27 -14.91
N HIS A 160 -15.28 6.90 -14.38
CA HIS A 160 -14.86 7.20 -13.01
C HIS A 160 -13.66 8.15 -12.91
N GLY A 161 -13.05 8.53 -14.04
CA GLY A 161 -11.83 9.33 -14.07
C GLY A 161 -10.62 8.59 -13.51
N TYR A 162 -10.60 7.26 -13.59
CA TYR A 162 -9.48 6.47 -13.10
C TYR A 162 -8.25 6.64 -14.00
N PRO A 163 -7.05 6.83 -13.43
CA PRO A 163 -5.82 6.79 -14.23
C PRO A 163 -5.65 5.42 -14.88
N GLN A 164 -5.27 5.39 -16.16
CA GLN A 164 -4.87 4.14 -16.80
C GLN A 164 -3.53 3.65 -16.23
N LEU A 165 -3.35 2.33 -16.15
CA LEU A 165 -2.09 1.69 -15.76
C LEU A 165 -1.10 1.69 -16.93
N THR A 166 -0.58 2.88 -17.27
CA THR A 166 0.51 3.06 -18.23
C THR A 166 1.80 2.41 -17.71
N ASP A 167 2.81 2.26 -18.58
CA ASP A 167 4.11 1.73 -18.17
C ASP A 167 4.77 2.59 -17.08
N GLU A 168 4.58 3.91 -17.13
CA GLU A 168 5.05 4.83 -16.09
C GLU A 168 4.36 4.57 -14.74
N VAL A 169 3.02 4.50 -14.73
CA VAL A 169 2.26 4.23 -13.50
C VAL A 169 2.60 2.86 -12.95
N LYS A 170 2.73 1.84 -13.81
CA LYS A 170 3.15 0.49 -13.40
C LYS A 170 4.56 0.48 -12.80
N ALA A 171 5.51 1.22 -13.37
CA ALA A 171 6.86 1.33 -12.83
C ALA A 171 6.88 2.00 -11.45
N LYS A 172 6.05 3.05 -11.26
CA LYS A 172 5.84 3.67 -9.95
C LYS A 172 5.36 2.68 -8.91
N VAL A 173 4.25 2.00 -9.20
CA VAL A 173 3.65 1.02 -8.29
C VAL A 173 4.63 -0.11 -8.00
N PHE A 174 5.24 -0.72 -9.03
CA PHE A 174 6.13 -1.87 -8.87
C PHE A 174 7.39 -1.60 -8.05
N GLY A 175 7.93 -0.39 -8.07
CA GLY A 175 9.19 -0.17 -7.37
C GLY A 175 9.66 1.27 -7.23
N LEU A 176 9.33 2.20 -8.13
CA LEU A 176 9.89 3.55 -8.01
C LEU A 176 9.35 4.30 -6.77
N ASN A 177 8.09 4.04 -6.38
CA ASN A 177 7.53 4.61 -5.15
C ASN A 177 8.24 4.09 -3.91
N ALA A 178 8.46 2.78 -3.82
CA ALA A 178 9.23 2.18 -2.74
C ALA A 178 10.69 2.68 -2.74
N ALA A 179 11.35 2.71 -3.90
CA ALA A 179 12.72 3.18 -4.01
C ALA A 179 12.87 4.63 -3.51
N ARG A 180 11.92 5.52 -3.85
CA ARG A 180 11.88 6.89 -3.32
C ARG A 180 11.67 6.90 -1.80
N LEU A 181 10.76 6.08 -1.27
CA LEU A 181 10.38 6.07 0.14
C LEU A 181 11.50 5.56 1.06
N TRP A 182 12.25 4.55 0.60
CA TRP A 182 13.39 3.96 1.33
C TRP A 182 14.76 4.50 0.88
N ASN A 183 14.78 5.51 0.02
CA ASN A 183 16.01 6.09 -0.53
C ASN A 183 16.95 5.03 -1.16
N LEU A 184 16.37 4.10 -1.90
CA LEU A 184 17.10 3.05 -2.62
C LEU A 184 17.56 3.58 -3.98
N LYS A 185 18.78 3.19 -4.37
CA LYS A 185 19.28 3.45 -5.73
C LYS A 185 18.56 2.53 -6.71
N THR A 186 18.00 3.10 -7.77
CA THR A 186 17.44 2.31 -8.88
C THR A 186 18.53 1.92 -9.87
N MET A 187 18.32 0.88 -10.68
CA MET A 187 19.28 0.47 -11.72
C MET A 187 19.57 1.60 -12.72
N ALA A 188 18.60 2.49 -12.97
CA ALA A 188 18.81 3.67 -13.82
C ALA A 188 19.79 4.70 -13.22
N GLN A 189 20.04 4.62 -11.91
CA GLN A 189 20.99 5.47 -11.18
C GLN A 189 22.33 4.76 -10.93
N LEU A 190 22.44 3.48 -11.28
CA LEU A 190 23.68 2.73 -11.20
C LEU A 190 24.40 2.83 -12.56
N PRO A 191 25.75 2.89 -12.58
CA PRO A 191 26.51 2.72 -13.80
C PRO A 191 26.10 1.41 -14.49
N GLU A 192 26.10 1.40 -15.82
CA GLU A 192 25.81 0.20 -16.60
C GLU A 192 26.69 -0.97 -16.13
N ASP A 193 26.06 -2.00 -15.58
CA ASP A 193 26.77 -3.14 -15.02
C ASP A 193 27.30 -3.97 -16.19
N LYS A 194 28.61 -3.94 -16.43
CA LYS A 194 29.21 -4.80 -17.47
C LYS A 194 28.93 -6.26 -17.08
N PRO A 195 28.33 -7.07 -17.96
CA PRO A 195 28.01 -8.46 -17.61
C PRO A 195 29.28 -9.16 -17.12
N ARG A 196 29.20 -9.74 -15.92
CA ARG A 196 30.28 -10.58 -15.40
C ARG A 196 30.41 -11.79 -16.33
N VAL A 197 31.46 -11.79 -17.15
CA VAL A 197 31.85 -12.97 -17.92
C VAL A 197 32.32 -14.01 -16.92
N VAL A 198 31.46 -14.97 -16.61
CA VAL A 198 31.87 -16.16 -15.87
C VAL A 198 32.46 -17.10 -16.91
N ALA A 199 33.79 -17.26 -16.90
CA ALA A 199 34.44 -18.27 -17.72
C ALA A 199 33.95 -19.66 -17.25
N VAL A 200 33.46 -20.45 -18.20
CA VAL A 200 33.09 -21.86 -18.02
C VAL A 200 34.36 -22.72 -18.09
#